data_AF-Q8W1C0-F1
#
_entry.id   AF-Q8W1C0-F1
#
_cell.length_a   1.000
_cell.length_b   1.000
_cell.length_c   1.000
_cell.angle_alpha   90.00
_cell.angle_beta   90.00
_cell.angle_gamma   90.00
#
_symmetry.space_group_name_H-M   'P 1'
#
loop_
_entity.id
_entity.type
_entity.pdbx_description
1 polymer ?
#
loop_
_entity_poly.entity_id
_entity_poly.type
_entity_poly.pdbx_seq_one_letter_code
_entity_poly.pdbx_strand_id
1 'polypeptide(L)' 'ARWWLEEYKFDGFRFDGVTSMMYTHHGLQVAFTGNYGEYFGFATDVDAVVYLMLVNDLIHGLYPEAVAIGED' A
#
# COMPACT_ATOMS: atom_id res chain seq x y z
N ALA A 1 -11.10 -4.17 -1.75
CA ALA A 1 -10.68 -5.48 -1.22
C ALA A 1 -11.87 -6.40 -0.92
N ARG A 2 -12.75 -6.08 0.04
CA ARG A 2 -13.84 -6.96 0.54
C ARG A 2 -14.62 -7.75 -0.53
N TRP A 3 -15.15 -7.08 -1.56
CA TRP A 3 -15.94 -7.76 -2.61
C TRP A 3 -15.22 -8.96 -3.24
N TRP A 4 -13.93 -8.81 -3.55
CA TRP A 4 -13.12 -9.89 -4.14
C TRP A 4 -12.82 -11.02 -3.15
N LEU A 5 -12.64 -10.70 -1.86
CA LEU A 5 -12.48 -11.71 -0.82
C LEU A 5 -13.77 -12.51 -0.62
N GLU A 6 -14.91 -11.82 -0.51
CA GLU A 6 -16.19 -12.45 -0.18
C GLU A 6 -16.78 -13.23 -1.35
N GLU A 7 -16.83 -12.64 -2.55
CA GLU A 7 -17.52 -13.24 -3.69
C GLU A 7 -16.66 -14.23 -4.46
N TYR A 8 -15.37 -13.93 -4.60
CA TYR A 8 -14.44 -14.69 -5.43
C TYR A 8 -13.45 -15.53 -4.63
N LYS A 9 -13.51 -15.45 -3.29
CA LYS A 9 -12.70 -16.28 -2.37
C LYS A 9 -11.21 -16.16 -2.65
N PHE A 10 -10.74 -14.95 -2.96
CA PHE A 10 -9.31 -14.70 -3.08
C PHE A 10 -8.61 -14.88 -1.72
N ASP A 11 -7.41 -15.46 -1.75
CA ASP A 11 -6.56 -15.66 -0.57
C ASP A 11 -5.69 -14.43 -0.23
N GLY A 12 -5.84 -13.33 -0.97
CA GLY A 12 -4.96 -12.18 -0.82
C GLY A 12 -4.96 -11.23 -2.01
N PHE A 13 -4.09 -10.22 -1.96
CA PHE A 13 -3.91 -9.21 -3.00
C PHE A 13 -2.45 -8.84 -3.18
N ARG A 14 -2.08 -8.47 -4.41
CA ARG A 14 -0.96 -7.56 -4.67
C ARG A 14 -1.52 -6.18 -4.97
N PHE A 15 -1.07 -5.17 -4.23
CA PHE A 15 -1.29 -3.77 -4.56
C PHE A 15 -0.20 -3.34 -5.53
N ASP A 16 -0.60 -2.99 -6.74
CA ASP A 16 0.28 -2.54 -7.81
C ASP A 16 0.58 -1.05 -7.65
N GLY A 17 1.83 -0.65 -7.92
CA GLY A 17 2.25 0.76 -7.91
C GLY A 17 2.20 1.43 -6.54
N VAL A 18 2.58 0.73 -5.46
CA VAL A 18 2.59 1.27 -4.09
C VAL A 18 3.54 2.47 -3.99
N THR A 19 4.69 2.47 -4.69
CA THR A 19 5.57 3.66 -4.79
C THR A 19 4.83 4.89 -5.32
N SER A 20 3.96 4.69 -6.32
CA SER A 20 3.18 5.77 -6.93
C SER A 20 2.14 6.32 -5.95
N MET A 21 1.63 5.48 -5.05
CA MET A 21 0.70 5.88 -4.00
C MET A 21 1.39 6.63 -2.86
N MET A 22 2.53 6.13 -2.36
CA MET A 22 3.15 6.61 -1.11
C MET A 22 3.79 8.00 -1.22
N TYR A 23 4.07 8.49 -2.44
CA TYR A 23 4.75 9.77 -2.64
C TYR A 23 4.00 10.63 -3.67
N THR A 24 3.88 11.92 -3.38
CA THR A 24 3.24 12.91 -4.27
C THR A 24 3.96 13.11 -5.61
N HIS A 25 5.25 12.79 -5.68
CA HIS A 25 6.02 12.74 -6.92
C HIS A 25 5.98 11.35 -7.60
N HIS A 26 5.22 10.40 -7.05
CA HIS A 26 4.99 9.06 -7.59
C HIS A 26 6.27 8.22 -7.81
N GLY A 27 7.35 8.52 -7.08
CA GLY A 27 8.68 7.93 -7.32
C GLY A 27 9.31 8.30 -8.68
N LEU A 28 8.69 9.17 -9.47
CA LEU A 28 9.19 9.54 -10.80
C LEU A 28 10.35 10.53 -10.69
N GLN A 29 11.47 10.23 -11.36
CA GLN A 29 12.66 11.09 -11.39
C GLN A 29 13.26 11.38 -10.00
N VAL A 30 12.93 10.57 -9.00
CA VAL A 30 13.48 10.61 -7.64
C VAL A 30 14.32 9.35 -7.42
N ALA A 31 15.50 9.50 -6.81
CA ALA A 31 16.33 8.39 -6.39
C ALA A 31 16.15 8.16 -4.89
N PHE A 32 15.92 6.91 -4.50
CA PHE A 32 15.94 6.49 -3.09
C PHE A 32 17.33 5.98 -2.76
N THR A 33 18.11 6.80 -2.08
CA THR A 33 19.49 6.47 -1.64
C THR A 33 19.52 5.63 -0.36
N GLY A 34 18.36 5.47 0.29
CA GLY A 34 18.24 4.86 1.61
C GLY A 34 18.29 5.89 2.75
N ASN A 35 18.37 7.19 2.42
CA ASN A 35 18.29 8.24 3.42
C ASN A 35 16.83 8.38 3.89
N TYR A 36 16.62 8.35 5.21
CA TYR A 36 15.30 8.40 5.82
C TYR A 36 14.51 9.68 5.50
N GLY A 37 15.20 10.79 5.19
CA GLY A 37 14.56 12.02 4.75
C GLY A 37 13.85 11.91 3.39
N GLU A 38 14.17 10.90 2.59
CA GLU A 38 13.50 10.63 1.30
C GLU A 38 12.17 9.88 1.50
N TYR A 39 12.05 9.10 2.58
CA TYR A 39 10.85 8.31 2.89
C TYR A 39 9.85 9.08 3.77
N PHE A 40 10.36 9.92 4.67
CA PHE A 40 9.56 10.60 5.69
C PHE A 40 9.71 12.13 5.56
N GLY A 41 8.87 12.73 4.71
CA GLY A 41 8.90 14.17 4.48
C GLY A 41 7.59 14.70 3.91
N PHE A 42 7.58 15.96 3.47
CA PHE A 42 6.39 16.57 2.86
C PHE A 42 5.99 15.94 1.52
N ALA A 43 6.88 15.15 0.92
CA ALA A 43 6.59 14.40 -0.28
C ALA A 43 5.76 13.13 -0.02
N THR A 44 5.75 12.62 1.21
CA THR A 44 4.96 11.43 1.59
C THR A 44 3.47 11.75 1.54
N ASP A 45 2.71 10.97 0.78
CA ASP A 45 1.26 11.11 0.70
C ASP A 45 0.61 10.40 1.89
N VAL A 46 0.23 11.19 2.91
CA VAL A 46 -0.36 10.67 4.15
C VAL A 46 -1.73 10.05 3.90
N ASP A 47 -2.51 10.58 2.96
CA ASP A 47 -3.86 10.06 2.66
C ASP A 47 -3.75 8.66 2.03
N ALA A 48 -2.80 8.48 1.11
CA ALA A 48 -2.52 7.18 0.51
C ALA A 48 -1.99 6.16 1.54
N VAL A 49 -1.09 6.59 2.44
CA VAL A 49 -0.58 5.72 3.52
C VAL A 49 -1.72 5.30 4.46
N VAL A 50 -2.59 6.23 4.86
CA VAL A 50 -3.76 5.91 5.70
C VAL A 50 -4.70 4.94 4.99
N TYR A 51 -4.94 5.11 3.69
CA TYR A 51 -5.71 4.15 2.90
C TYR A 51 -5.09 2.75 2.94
N LEU A 52 -3.78 2.63 2.72
CA LEU A 52 -3.07 1.35 2.74
C LEU A 52 -3.14 0.68 4.13
N MET A 53 -3.04 1.47 5.20
CA MET A 53 -3.23 0.97 6.57
C MET A 53 -4.65 0.42 6.78
N LEU A 54 -5.68 1.20 6.41
CA LEU A 54 -7.09 0.82 6.59
C LEU A 54 -7.48 -0.39 5.76
N VAL A 55 -7.04 -0.48 4.50
CA VAL A 55 -7.36 -1.62 3.65
C VAL A 55 -6.65 -2.88 4.15
N ASN A 56 -5.42 -2.76 4.67
CA ASN A 56 -4.69 -3.89 5.23
C ASN A 56 -5.31 -4.39 6.54
N ASP A 57 -5.75 -3.47 7.41
CA ASP A 57 -6.51 -3.78 8.63
C ASP A 57 -7.83 -4.49 8.31
N LEU A 58 -8.58 -3.98 7.32
CA LEU A 58 -9.81 -4.61 6.85
C LEU A 58 -9.59 -6.03 6.32
N ILE A 59 -8.55 -6.25 5.50
CA ILE A 59 -8.25 -7.56 4.91
C ILE A 59 -8.00 -8.59 6.02
N HIS A 60 -7.09 -8.29 6.95
CA HIS A 60 -6.71 -9.21 8.01
C HIS A 60 -7.78 -9.32 9.11
N GLY A 61 -8.59 -8.29 9.32
CA GLY A 61 -9.75 -8.34 10.21
C GLY A 61 -10.85 -9.27 9.72
N LEU A 62 -11.02 -9.40 8.39
CA LEU A 62 -11.99 -10.32 7.79
C LEU A 62 -11.40 -11.73 7.58
N TYR A 63 -10.14 -11.81 7.16
CA TYR A 63 -9.44 -13.05 6.83
C TYR A 63 -8.00 -12.98 7.35
N PRO A 64 -7.74 -13.46 8.59
CA PRO A 64 -6.41 -13.35 9.21
C PRO A 64 -5.27 -14.01 8.44
N GLU A 65 -5.57 -15.04 7.66
CA GLU A 65 -4.59 -15.79 6.84
C GLU A 65 -4.38 -15.18 5.44
N ALA A 66 -5.11 -14.13 5.08
CA ALA A 66 -4.98 -13.51 3.77
C ALA A 66 -3.61 -12.82 3.61
N VAL A 67 -3.05 -12.89 2.41
CA VAL A 67 -1.73 -12.30 2.11
C VAL A 67 -1.88 -10.99 1.35
N ALA A 68 -1.35 -9.90 1.89
CA ALA A 68 -1.26 -8.61 1.19
C ALA A 68 0.20 -8.31 0.80
N ILE A 69 0.43 -8.04 -0.48
CA ILE A 69 1.75 -7.74 -1.05
C ILE A 69 1.73 -6.33 -1.61
N GLY A 70 2.70 -5.49 -1.26
CA GLY A 70 2.93 -4.21 -1.93
C GLY A 70 4.00 -4.35 -3.00
N GLU A 71 3.73 -3.88 -4.21
CA GLU A 71 4.76 -3.64 -5.22
C GLU A 71 5.29 -2.22 -5.06
N ASP A 72 6.48 -2.13 -4.46
CA ASP A 72 7.24 -0.90 -4.22
C ASP A 72 8.72 -1.13 -4.56
#